data_AF-A0A2X2C983-F1
#
_entry.id   AF-A0A2X2C983-F1
#
_cell.length_a   1.000
_cell.length_b   1.000
_cell.length_c   1.000
_cell.angle_alpha   90.00
_cell.angle_beta   90.00
_cell.angle_gamma   90.00
#
_symmetry.space_group_name_H-M   'P 1'
#
loop_
_entity.id
_entity.type
_entity.pdbx_description
1 polymer ?
#
loop_
_entity_poly.entity_id
_entity_poly.type
_entity_poly.pdbx_seq_one_letter_code
_entity_poly.pdbx_strand_id
1 'polypeptide(L)'
;MQEKLLPRAKAALDVAKEQYNANQAIILTTPIAQQPSVLQAATEVRNAWLALQRTKILSPAEGYVSRRSVQVGAQVAPGKPLMAVVPVTGMWIDANFKETQLANMRIGQPAKITTDFYGKKSYLPWSCTGIRYGNRQCILTITGTKCQW
;
A
#
# COMPACT_ATOMS: atom_id res chain seq x y z
N MET A 1 54.08 39.33 -7.17
CA MET A 1 53.09 38.30 -6.75
C MET A 1 52.13 38.82 -5.66
N GLN A 2 52.55 39.70 -4.74
CA GLN A 2 51.73 40.25 -3.64
C GLN A 2 50.58 41.19 -4.07
N GLU A 3 50.71 41.90 -5.19
CA GLU A 3 49.71 42.90 -5.63
C GLU A 3 48.38 42.28 -6.09
N LYS A 4 48.39 41.03 -6.58
CA LYS A 4 47.16 40.29 -6.96
C LYS A 4 46.39 39.72 -5.75
N LEU A 5 47.01 39.66 -4.57
CA LEU A 5 46.40 39.09 -3.36
C LEU A 5 45.47 40.08 -2.65
N LEU A 6 45.83 41.37 -2.66
CA LEU A 6 45.09 42.44 -1.99
C LEU A 6 43.66 42.65 -2.54
N PRO A 7 43.42 42.70 -3.88
CA PRO A 7 42.06 42.79 -4.41
C PRO A 7 41.26 41.51 -4.19
N ARG A 8 41.90 40.33 -4.18
CA ARG A 8 41.24 39.05 -3.86
C ARG A 8 40.79 39.00 -2.41
N ALA A 9 41.62 39.46 -1.47
CA ALA A 9 41.27 39.54 -0.05
C ALA A 9 40.12 40.52 0.20
N LYS A 10 40.10 41.66 -0.51
CA LYS A 10 38.99 42.63 -0.44
C LYS A 10 37.68 42.06 -0.99
N ALA A 11 37.72 41.44 -2.17
CA ALA A 11 36.54 40.79 -2.75
C ALA A 11 36.00 39.67 -1.85
N ALA A 12 36.88 38.89 -1.21
CA ALA A 12 36.47 37.87 -0.25
C ALA A 12 35.79 38.47 1.00
N LEU A 13 36.30 39.60 1.50
CA LEU A 13 35.67 40.33 2.62
C LEU A 13 34.27 40.83 2.24
N ASP A 14 34.12 41.42 1.06
CA ASP A 14 32.82 41.95 0.61
C ASP A 14 31.80 40.83 0.43
N VAL A 15 32.18 39.70 -0.16
CA VAL A 15 31.33 38.50 -0.23
C VAL A 15 30.91 38.03 1.16
N ALA A 16 31.84 37.99 2.12
CA ALA A 16 31.54 37.57 3.49
C ALA A 16 30.58 38.55 4.21
N LYS A 17 30.69 39.86 3.94
CA LYS A 17 29.76 40.87 4.47
C LYS A 17 28.37 40.75 3.86
N GLU A 18 28.27 40.56 2.55
CA GLU A 18 26.98 40.36 1.88
C GLU A 18 26.29 39.08 2.37
N GLN A 19 27.05 38.00 2.58
CA GLN A 19 26.54 36.77 3.19
C GLN A 19 26.07 37.00 4.63
N TYR A 20 26.80 37.77 5.43
CA TYR A 20 26.39 38.13 6.79
C TYR A 20 25.09 38.94 6.79
N ASN A 21 24.99 39.96 5.94
CA ASN A 21 23.79 40.80 5.81
C ASN A 21 22.57 39.98 5.36
N ALA A 22 22.76 39.08 4.39
CA ALA A 22 21.71 38.17 3.93
C ALA A 22 21.24 37.23 5.06
N ASN A 23 22.17 36.63 5.82
CA ASN A 23 21.83 35.75 6.94
C ASN A 23 21.12 36.49 8.08
N GLN A 24 21.55 37.71 8.39
CA GLN A 24 20.91 38.57 9.40
C GLN A 24 19.48 38.95 8.98
N ALA A 25 19.28 39.28 7.70
CA ALA A 25 17.94 39.62 7.18
C ALA A 25 16.97 38.45 7.35
N ILE A 26 17.41 37.22 7.08
CA ILE A 26 16.60 35.99 7.26
C ILE A 26 16.19 35.81 8.74
N ILE A 27 17.12 35.98 9.68
CA ILE A 27 16.91 35.75 11.12
C ILE A 27 16.05 36.84 11.77
N LEU A 28 16.24 38.12 11.41
CA LEU A 28 15.66 39.26 12.12
C LEU A 28 14.22 39.58 11.69
N THR A 29 13.85 39.30 10.44
CA THR A 29 12.52 39.64 9.92
C THR A 29 11.49 38.51 10.05
N THR A 30 11.94 37.30 10.33
CA THR A 30 11.09 36.10 10.31
C THR A 30 11.02 35.50 11.71
N PRO A 31 9.82 35.17 12.23
CA PRO A 31 9.71 34.40 13.47
C PRO A 31 10.51 33.11 13.39
N ILE A 32 11.15 32.69 14.48
CA ILE A 32 12.01 31.48 14.53
C ILE A 32 11.31 30.25 13.93
N ALA A 33 9.99 30.11 14.12
CA ALA A 33 9.20 29.01 13.59
C ALA A 33 9.07 28.98 12.05
N GLN A 34 9.25 30.12 11.38
CA GLN A 34 9.16 30.27 9.92
C GLN A 34 10.54 30.35 9.26
N GLN A 35 11.62 30.32 10.05
CA GLN A 35 12.99 30.24 9.55
C GLN A 35 13.15 28.99 8.67
N PRO A 36 13.73 29.10 7.46
CA PRO A 36 13.90 27.96 6.55
C PRO A 36 14.61 26.76 7.18
N SER A 37 15.66 27.01 7.99
CA SER A 37 16.41 25.94 8.67
C SER A 37 15.57 25.20 9.72
N VAL A 38 14.68 25.89 10.42
CA VAL A 38 13.79 25.29 11.42
C VAL A 38 12.69 24.47 10.73
N LEU A 39 12.13 24.97 9.63
CA LEU A 39 11.14 24.23 8.82
C LEU A 39 11.76 22.98 8.19
N GLN A 40 13.00 23.06 7.72
CA GLN A 40 13.75 21.91 7.22
C GLN A 40 13.97 20.87 8.32
N ALA A 41 14.52 21.28 9.47
CA ALA A 41 14.73 20.38 10.61
C ALA A 41 13.42 19.74 11.10
N ALA A 42 12.32 20.51 11.17
CA ALA A 42 11.01 20.00 11.53
C ALA A 42 10.49 18.97 10.52
N THR A 43 10.73 19.20 9.23
CA THR A 43 10.38 18.27 8.15
C THR A 43 11.21 16.99 8.24
N GLU A 44 12.50 17.08 8.53
CA GLU A 44 13.39 15.93 8.74
C GLU A 44 12.93 15.07 9.91
N VAL A 45 12.60 15.68 11.05
CA VAL A 45 12.05 14.97 12.21
C VAL A 45 10.74 14.27 11.87
N ARG A 46 9.82 14.94 11.15
CA ARG A 46 8.56 14.34 10.70
C ARG A 46 8.80 13.16 9.76
N ASN A 47 9.78 13.28 8.84
CA ASN A 47 10.13 12.22 7.91
C ASN A 47 10.75 11.02 8.62
N ALA A 48 11.64 11.25 9.58
CA ALA A 48 12.22 10.20 10.42
C ALA A 48 11.15 9.49 11.26
N TRP A 49 10.18 10.23 11.80
CA TRP A 49 9.04 9.66 12.50
C TRP A 49 8.16 8.80 11.58
N LEU A 50 7.86 9.26 10.37
CA LEU A 50 7.11 8.47 9.38
C LEU A 50 7.88 7.20 8.95
N ALA A 51 9.20 7.29 8.79
CA ALA A 51 10.05 6.14 8.49
C ALA A 51 9.99 5.11 9.62
N LEU A 52 10.04 5.56 10.88
CA LEU A 52 9.88 4.69 12.05
C LEU A 52 8.51 4.01 12.07
N GLN A 53 7.42 4.75 11.80
CA GLN A 53 6.07 4.14 11.73
C GLN A 53 5.97 3.08 10.63
N ARG A 54 6.60 3.31 9.48
CA ARG A 54 6.62 2.37 8.34
C ARG A 54 7.42 1.08 8.61
N THR A 55 8.18 0.99 9.71
CA THR A 55 8.84 -0.26 10.13
C THR A 55 7.85 -1.30 10.66
N LYS A 56 6.68 -0.85 11.15
CA LYS A 56 5.62 -1.73 11.65
C LYS A 56 4.66 -2.07 10.52
N ILE A 57 4.81 -3.26 9.97
CA ILE A 57 3.95 -3.76 8.89
C ILE A 57 2.72 -4.43 9.51
N LEU A 58 1.59 -3.72 9.50
CA LEU A 58 0.31 -4.20 9.98
C LEU A 58 -0.50 -4.88 8.87
N SER A 59 -1.38 -5.81 9.24
CA SER A 59 -2.34 -6.38 8.30
C SER A 59 -3.41 -5.34 7.94
N PRO A 60 -3.76 -5.15 6.66
CA PRO A 60 -4.81 -4.22 6.25
C PRO A 60 -6.23 -4.73 6.54
N ALA A 61 -6.40 -6.04 6.74
CA ALA A 61 -7.70 -6.66 6.99
C ALA A 61 -7.55 -7.85 7.95
N GLU A 62 -8.67 -8.21 8.60
CA GLU A 62 -8.79 -9.44 9.35
C GLU A 62 -8.81 -10.65 8.39
N GLY A 63 -7.96 -11.63 8.65
CA GLY A 63 -7.82 -12.77 7.76
C GLY A 63 -6.70 -13.70 8.17
N TYR A 64 -6.51 -14.76 7.40
CA TYR A 64 -5.43 -15.71 7.59
C TYR A 64 -4.23 -15.35 6.70
N VAL A 65 -3.03 -15.47 7.26
CA VAL A 65 -1.79 -15.35 6.48
C VAL A 65 -1.63 -16.62 5.66
N SER A 66 -1.93 -16.55 4.36
CA SER A 66 -1.83 -17.69 3.45
C SER A 66 -0.38 -18.02 3.11
N ARG A 67 0.45 -16.99 2.88
CA ARG A 67 1.87 -17.14 2.55
C ARG A 67 2.67 -16.01 3.18
N ARG A 68 3.74 -16.38 3.88
CA ARG A 68 4.77 -15.46 4.37
C ARG A 68 6.03 -15.69 3.57
N SER A 69 6.38 -14.75 2.71
CA SER A 69 7.54 -14.85 1.80
C SER A 69 8.84 -14.36 2.44
N VAL A 70 8.81 -13.94 3.70
CA VAL A 70 9.94 -13.35 4.41
C VAL A 70 10.28 -14.20 5.64
N GLN A 71 11.57 -14.41 5.85
CA GLN A 71 12.10 -15.07 7.02
C GLN A 71 12.77 -14.04 7.95
N VAL A 72 12.80 -14.33 9.25
CA VAL A 72 13.49 -13.48 10.23
C VAL A 72 14.96 -13.33 9.82
N GLY A 73 15.46 -12.09 9.78
CA GLY A 73 16.82 -11.78 9.34
C GLY A 73 16.96 -11.46 7.84
N ALA A 74 15.91 -11.64 7.04
CA ALA A 74 15.94 -11.23 5.64
C ALA A 74 15.83 -9.70 5.51
N GLN A 75 16.69 -9.09 4.68
CA GLN A 75 16.55 -7.70 4.29
C GLN A 75 15.40 -7.52 3.29
N VAL A 76 14.56 -6.52 3.54
CA VAL A 76 13.36 -6.26 2.75
C VAL A 76 13.47 -4.91 2.07
N ALA A 77 13.24 -4.87 0.76
CA ALA A 77 13.18 -3.63 -0.01
C ALA A 77 11.73 -3.13 -0.12
N PRO A 78 11.49 -1.80 -0.17
CA PRO A 78 10.18 -1.23 -0.45
C PRO A 78 9.59 -1.81 -1.74
N GLY A 79 8.28 -2.11 -1.73
CA GLY A 79 7.56 -2.64 -2.88
C GLY A 79 7.58 -4.16 -3.05
N LYS A 80 8.38 -4.90 -2.26
CA LYS A 80 8.30 -6.37 -2.27
C LYS A 80 7.10 -6.85 -1.45
N PRO A 81 6.22 -7.72 -1.99
CA PRO A 81 5.14 -8.31 -1.21
C PRO A 81 5.71 -9.29 -0.17
N LEU A 82 5.36 -9.11 1.09
CA LEU A 82 5.92 -9.89 2.21
C LEU A 82 4.96 -10.97 2.71
N MET A 83 3.68 -10.67 2.69
CA MET A 83 2.62 -11.51 3.21
C MET A 83 1.40 -11.40 2.31
N ALA A 84 0.73 -12.53 2.08
CA ALA A 84 -0.59 -12.57 1.49
C ALA A 84 -1.60 -12.85 2.60
N VAL A 85 -2.51 -11.91 2.85
CA VAL A 85 -3.60 -12.04 3.80
C VAL A 85 -4.86 -12.38 3.02
N VAL A 86 -5.51 -13.50 3.37
CA VAL A 86 -6.76 -13.93 2.78
C VAL A 86 -7.90 -13.59 3.75
N PRO A 87 -8.86 -12.74 3.36
CA PRO A 87 -9.97 -12.38 4.23
C PRO A 87 -10.87 -13.59 4.50
N VAL A 88 -11.39 -13.67 5.73
CA VAL A 88 -12.28 -14.76 6.18
C VAL A 88 -13.73 -14.58 5.74
N THR A 89 -14.09 -13.39 5.28
CA THR A 89 -15.46 -13.03 4.90
C THR A 89 -15.60 -12.92 3.39
N GLY A 90 -16.72 -13.42 2.86
CA GLY A 90 -17.05 -13.27 1.43
C GLY A 90 -16.36 -14.31 0.56
N MET A 91 -16.45 -15.60 0.94
CA MET A 91 -16.04 -16.67 0.03
C MET A 91 -16.97 -16.70 -1.19
N TRP A 92 -16.39 -16.72 -2.36
CA TRP A 92 -17.09 -17.03 -3.60
C TRP A 92 -16.52 -18.29 -4.22
N ILE A 93 -17.38 -19.02 -4.93
CA ILE A 93 -16.97 -20.16 -5.74
C ILE A 93 -17.11 -19.73 -7.18
N ASP A 94 -16.03 -19.89 -7.94
CA ASP A 94 -16.01 -19.70 -9.40
C ASP A 94 -16.33 -21.04 -10.07
N ALA A 95 -17.46 -21.10 -10.76
CA ALA A 95 -17.85 -22.29 -11.50
C ALA A 95 -17.81 -22.01 -13.01
N ASN A 96 -16.99 -22.81 -13.71
CA ASN A 96 -16.79 -22.70 -15.16
C ASN A 96 -17.80 -23.56 -15.92
N PHE A 97 -18.73 -22.91 -16.62
CA PHE A 97 -19.71 -23.58 -17.48
C PHE A 97 -19.43 -23.34 -18.96
N LYS A 98 -19.86 -24.29 -19.81
CA LYS A 98 -19.83 -24.11 -21.26
C LYS A 98 -20.83 -23.01 -21.65
N GLU A 99 -20.47 -22.19 -22.62
CA GLU A 99 -21.30 -21.07 -23.08
C GLU A 99 -22.70 -21.51 -23.54
N THR A 100 -22.81 -22.67 -24.18
CA THR A 100 -24.10 -23.27 -24.56
C THR A 100 -24.98 -23.66 -23.37
N GLN A 101 -24.38 -23.92 -22.21
CA GLN A 101 -25.08 -24.25 -20.97
C GLN A 101 -25.51 -22.99 -20.20
N LEU A 102 -25.00 -21.82 -20.57
CA LEU A 102 -25.35 -20.56 -19.92
C LEU A 102 -26.62 -19.91 -20.43
N ALA A 103 -27.06 -20.24 -21.65
CA ALA A 103 -28.25 -19.65 -22.26
C ALA A 103 -29.51 -19.79 -21.37
N ASN A 104 -29.54 -20.82 -20.52
CA ASN A 104 -30.65 -21.12 -19.62
C ASN A 104 -30.43 -20.67 -18.16
N MET A 105 -29.31 -20.00 -17.87
CA MET A 105 -28.92 -19.64 -16.51
C MET A 105 -29.22 -18.16 -16.21
N ARG A 106 -29.77 -17.88 -15.02
CA ARG A 106 -30.15 -16.52 -14.61
C ARG A 106 -29.47 -16.10 -13.30
N ILE A 107 -29.17 -14.80 -13.20
CA ILE A 107 -28.72 -14.19 -11.94
C ILE A 107 -29.85 -14.33 -10.90
N GLY A 108 -29.52 -14.69 -9.67
CA GLY A 108 -30.45 -14.96 -8.57
C GLY A 108 -30.98 -16.39 -8.51
N GLN A 109 -30.64 -17.25 -9.48
CA GLN A 109 -31.08 -18.65 -9.48
C GLN A 109 -30.44 -19.42 -8.30
N PRO A 110 -31.24 -20.21 -7.54
CA PRO A 110 -30.70 -21.02 -6.46
C PRO A 110 -29.79 -22.13 -7.01
N ALA A 111 -28.63 -22.29 -6.38
CA ALA A 111 -27.62 -23.28 -6.73
C ALA A 111 -27.30 -24.16 -5.53
N LYS A 112 -27.09 -25.45 -5.81
CA LYS A 112 -26.74 -26.46 -4.82
C LYS A 112 -25.34 -26.95 -5.12
N ILE A 113 -24.40 -26.61 -4.24
CA ILE A 113 -22.99 -27.01 -4.35
C ILE A 113 -22.78 -28.26 -3.51
N THR A 114 -21.99 -29.20 -4.02
CA THR A 114 -21.52 -30.37 -3.27
C THR A 114 -20.00 -30.35 -3.27
N THR A 115 -19.38 -30.54 -2.11
CA THR A 115 -17.92 -30.51 -1.95
C THR A 115 -17.42 -31.87 -1.49
N ASP A 116 -16.38 -32.39 -2.16
CA ASP A 116 -15.82 -33.71 -1.87
C ASP A 116 -14.78 -33.69 -0.73
N PHE A 117 -14.28 -32.51 -0.34
CA PHE A 117 -13.22 -32.35 0.67
C PHE A 117 -13.56 -32.92 2.06
N TYR A 118 -14.84 -32.92 2.47
CA TYR A 118 -15.26 -33.38 3.81
C TYR A 118 -16.13 -34.64 3.78
N GLY A 119 -16.11 -35.40 2.67
CA GLY A 119 -16.67 -36.74 2.62
C GLY A 119 -18.20 -36.86 2.74
N LYS A 120 -18.97 -35.80 3.00
CA LYS A 120 -20.45 -35.83 3.00
C LYS A 120 -21.06 -34.43 2.78
N LYS A 121 -21.70 -34.29 1.61
CA LYS A 121 -22.80 -33.38 1.23
C LYS A 121 -23.16 -32.28 2.25
N SER A 122 -22.67 -31.06 2.01
CA SER A 122 -23.23 -29.84 2.58
C SER A 122 -24.13 -29.14 1.56
N TYR A 123 -25.36 -28.84 1.95
CA TYR A 123 -26.34 -28.13 1.13
C TYR A 123 -26.61 -26.78 1.78
N LEU A 124 -25.92 -25.75 1.32
CA LEU A 124 -26.24 -24.37 1.69
C LEU A 124 -27.07 -23.75 0.57
N PRO A 125 -27.98 -22.82 0.87
CA PRO A 125 -28.71 -22.07 -0.14
C PRO A 125 -27.75 -21.06 -0.76
N TRP A 126 -27.27 -21.37 -1.95
CA TRP A 126 -26.43 -20.46 -2.69
C TRP A 126 -27.18 -19.82 -3.84
N SER A 127 -26.78 -18.61 -4.27
CA SER A 127 -27.38 -17.94 -5.43
C SER A 127 -26.33 -17.46 -6.42
N CYS A 128 -26.64 -17.55 -7.71
CA CYS A 128 -25.84 -16.93 -8.76
C CYS A 128 -25.86 -15.39 -8.60
N THR A 129 -24.72 -14.76 -8.34
CA THR A 129 -24.64 -13.30 -8.13
C THR A 129 -24.23 -12.54 -9.40
N GLY A 130 -23.51 -13.19 -10.32
CA GLY A 130 -23.04 -12.56 -11.54
C GLY A 130 -22.57 -13.56 -12.59
N ILE A 131 -22.62 -13.12 -13.86
CA ILE A 131 -22.17 -13.86 -15.03
C ILE A 131 -21.16 -12.95 -15.75
N ARG A 132 -19.95 -13.47 -15.99
CA ARG A 132 -18.90 -12.75 -16.75
C ARG A 132 -18.65 -13.47 -18.07
N TYR A 133 -18.66 -12.72 -19.18
CA TYR A 133 -18.36 -13.23 -20.52
C TYR A 133 -16.90 -12.91 -20.88
N GLY A 134 -16.05 -13.93 -20.95
CA GLY A 134 -14.66 -13.79 -21.40
C GLY A 134 -14.06 -15.15 -21.76
N ASN A 135 -13.41 -15.25 -22.92
CA ASN A 135 -12.65 -16.42 -23.37
C ASN A 135 -13.39 -17.78 -23.32
N ARG A 136 -14.64 -17.84 -23.81
CA ARG A 136 -15.48 -19.06 -23.86
C ARG A 136 -15.72 -19.72 -22.49
N GLN A 137 -15.48 -19.01 -21.40
CA GLN A 137 -15.76 -19.46 -20.04
C GLN A 137 -16.65 -18.44 -19.37
N CYS A 138 -17.65 -18.94 -18.68
CA CYS A 138 -18.52 -18.12 -17.85
C CYS A 138 -18.34 -18.55 -16.40
N ILE A 139 -18.00 -17.57 -15.58
CA ILE A 139 -17.76 -17.73 -14.16
C ILE A 139 -19.05 -17.34 -13.44
N LEU A 140 -19.64 -18.28 -12.71
CA LEU A 140 -20.63 -17.94 -11.71
C LEU A 140 -19.93 -17.58 -10.43
N THR A 141 -20.21 -16.40 -9.91
CA THR A 141 -19.82 -16.03 -8.54
C THR A 141 -20.97 -16.42 -7.62
N ILE A 142 -20.73 -17.44 -6.81
CA ILE A 142 -21.73 -17.92 -5.87
C ILE A 142 -21.37 -17.47 -4.46
N THR A 143 -22.21 -16.63 -3.86
CA THR A 143 -22.03 -16.15 -2.47
C THR A 143 -22.95 -16.93 -1.54
N GLY A 144 -22.40 -17.34 -0.39
CA GLY A 144 -23.10 -18.11 0.62
C GLY A 144 -22.81 -17.52 1.99
N THR A 145 -23.87 -17.17 2.70
CA THR A 145 -23.77 -16.71 4.08
C THR A 145 -23.69 -17.92 5.01
N LYS A 146 -22.50 -18.12 5.58
CA LYS A 146 -22.08 -19.11 6.61
C LYS A 146 -21.34 -20.35 6.08
N CYS A 147 -20.01 -20.29 6.16
CA CYS A 147 -19.27 -21.34 6.86
C CYS A 147 -19.07 -20.86 8.30
N GLN A 148 -19.87 -21.37 9.24
CA GLN A 148 -19.48 -21.37 10.64
C GLN A 148 -18.71 -22.68 10.87
N TRP A 149 -17.50 -22.56 11.41
CA TRP A 149 -16.73 -23.70 11.92
C TRP A 149 -17.40 -24.27 13.16
#